data_AF-A0A961KBS2-F1
#
_entry.id   AF-A0A961KBS2-F1
#
_cell.length_a   1.000
_cell.length_b   1.000
_cell.length_c   1.000
_cell.angle_alpha   90.00
_cell.angle_beta   90.00
_cell.angle_gamma   90.00
#
_symmetry.space_group_name_H-M   'P 1'
#
loop_
_entity.id
_entity.type
_entity.pdbx_description
1 polymer ?
#
loop_
_entity_poly.entity_id
_entity_poly.type
_entity_poly.pdbx_seq_one_letter_code
_entity_poly.pdbx_strand_id
1 'polypeptide(L)'
;TLTPQGDGLVTLSVAAGRFTDSRPGTIWYAEADTGNSNTASNTVSAVYSSPPQVVSIALSGSPAANAGTLHYVVTFNKIAHNISIDDFIVTTVSGNATGTVASVPFSDGSAVDVYVYPVAGAGTLRLDLRPNTNIVDDTGSGNGTNG
;
A
#
# COMPACT_ATOMS: atom_id res chain seq x y z
N THR A 1 21.51 1.11 -6.16
CA THR A 1 20.13 1.41 -5.69
C THR A 1 19.90 0.67 -4.40
N LEU A 2 19.16 1.28 -3.46
CA LEU A 2 18.67 0.57 -2.28
C LEU A 2 17.21 0.18 -2.53
N THR A 3 16.88 -1.08 -2.30
CA THR A 3 15.50 -1.58 -2.33
C THR A 3 15.20 -2.15 -0.95
N PRO A 4 14.35 -1.49 -0.16
CA PRO A 4 13.99 -1.96 1.18
C PRO A 4 13.22 -3.27 1.12
N GLN A 5 13.41 -4.15 2.10
CA GLN A 5 12.64 -5.41 2.21
C GLN A 5 11.32 -5.25 2.96
N GLY A 6 11.06 -4.06 3.49
CA GLY A 6 9.85 -3.73 4.23
C GLY A 6 9.78 -2.24 4.50
N ASP A 7 8.65 -1.83 5.07
CA ASP A 7 8.37 -0.44 5.35
C ASP A 7 9.33 0.14 6.38
N GLY A 8 9.56 1.44 6.28
CA GLY A 8 10.27 2.22 7.28
C GLY A 8 11.31 3.17 6.71
N LEU A 9 12.07 3.76 7.63
CA LEU A 9 13.14 4.70 7.32
C LEU A 9 14.36 3.95 6.79
N VAL A 10 14.83 4.37 5.62
CA VAL A 10 16.08 3.92 5.01
C VAL A 10 17.06 5.07 5.10
N THR A 11 18.16 4.87 5.82
CA THR A 11 19.20 5.89 6.00
C THR A 11 20.54 5.39 5.50
N LEU A 12 21.18 6.20 4.67
CA LEU A 12 22.57 6.06 4.30
C LEU A 12 23.36 7.17 4.98
N SER A 13 24.36 6.80 5.77
CA SER A 13 25.27 7.74 6.40
C SER A 13 26.70 7.47 5.95
N VAL A 14 27.40 8.54 5.62
CA VAL A 14 28.84 8.51 5.36
C VAL A 14 29.49 9.40 6.39
N ALA A 15 30.33 8.81 7.22
CA ALA A 15 31.12 9.57 8.20
C ALA A 15 32.11 10.51 7.50
N ALA A 16 32.47 11.61 8.16
CA ALA A 16 33.57 12.46 7.73
C ALA A 16 34.85 11.66 7.42
N GLY A 17 35.59 12.06 6.39
CA GLY A 17 36.88 11.50 5.98
C GLY A 17 36.83 10.12 5.33
N ARG A 18 35.65 9.65 4.88
CA ARG A 18 35.49 8.33 4.23
C ARG A 18 35.70 8.35 2.72
N PHE A 19 35.47 9.49 2.08
CA PHE A 19 35.86 9.72 0.70
C PHE A 19 37.07 10.64 0.69
N THR A 20 38.16 10.15 0.13
CA THR A 20 39.37 10.93 -0.16
C THR A 20 39.67 10.73 -1.63
N ASP A 21 39.62 11.81 -2.41
CA ASP A 21 40.21 11.80 -3.74
C ASP A 21 41.68 12.16 -3.55
N SER A 22 42.60 11.27 -3.85
CA SER A 22 44.02 11.62 -3.87
C SER A 22 44.58 11.20 -5.20
N ARG A 23 45.20 12.13 -5.93
CA ARG A 23 45.88 11.79 -7.18
C ARG A 23 47.01 10.80 -6.84
N PRO A 24 47.01 9.58 -7.39
CA PRO A 24 48.08 8.65 -7.11
C PRO A 24 49.33 9.11 -7.89
N GLY A 25 50.28 9.73 -7.19
CA GLY A 25 51.58 10.06 -7.75
C GLY A 25 52.26 11.23 -7.06
N THR A 26 53.55 11.07 -6.75
CA THR A 26 54.42 12.18 -6.34
C THR A 26 54.49 13.20 -7.47
N ILE A 27 53.82 14.33 -7.31
CA ILE A 27 53.97 15.46 -8.23
C ILE A 27 55.21 16.23 -7.80
N TRP A 28 56.33 15.95 -8.44
CA TRP A 28 57.46 16.88 -8.46
C TRP A 28 56.91 18.14 -9.18
N TYR A 29 57.15 19.35 -8.66
CA TYR A 29 56.81 20.65 -9.28
C TYR A 29 55.34 21.18 -9.31
N ALA A 30 54.36 20.63 -8.60
CA ALA A 30 53.08 21.36 -8.41
C ALA A 30 52.49 21.17 -7.01
N GLU A 31 51.77 22.20 -6.54
CA GLU A 31 51.02 22.21 -5.27
C GLU A 31 50.26 20.89 -5.15
N ALA A 32 50.52 20.15 -4.07
CA ALA A 32 49.87 18.88 -3.84
C ALA A 32 48.36 19.09 -3.94
N ASP A 33 47.71 18.42 -4.88
CA ASP A 33 46.26 18.46 -5.01
C ASP A 33 45.68 17.82 -3.73
N THR A 34 45.32 18.66 -2.75
CA THR A 34 44.86 18.24 -1.42
C THR A 34 43.43 17.73 -1.45
N GLY A 35 43.07 17.01 -2.52
CA GLY A 35 42.02 16.01 -2.55
C GLY A 35 40.72 16.40 -1.88
N ASN A 36 39.70 16.74 -2.66
CA ASN A 36 38.38 17.07 -2.11
C ASN A 36 37.81 15.91 -1.28
N SER A 37 38.01 16.00 0.04
CA SER A 37 37.60 15.01 1.01
C SER A 37 36.31 15.46 1.69
N ASN A 38 35.45 14.53 2.08
CA ASN A 38 34.26 14.90 2.83
C ASN A 38 34.67 15.27 4.27
N THR A 39 34.79 16.56 4.59
CA THR A 39 35.18 17.03 5.93
C THR A 39 34.06 16.90 6.97
N ALA A 40 32.82 16.72 6.52
CA ALA A 40 31.66 16.47 7.36
C ALA A 40 30.99 15.13 7.03
N SER A 41 30.21 14.63 7.99
CA SER A 41 29.32 13.50 7.76
C SER A 41 28.13 13.93 6.91
N ASN A 42 27.75 13.10 5.96
CA ASN A 42 26.57 13.30 5.12
C ASN A 42 25.56 12.19 5.39
N THR A 43 24.29 12.57 5.47
CA THR A 43 23.18 11.62 5.64
C THR A 43 22.11 11.89 4.59
N VAL A 44 21.63 10.82 3.96
CA VAL A 44 20.41 10.84 3.15
C VAL A 44 19.45 9.81 3.71
N SER A 45 18.18 10.18 3.82
CA SER A 45 17.14 9.30 4.32
C SER A 45 15.88 9.39 3.48
N ALA A 46 15.18 8.28 3.33
CA ALA A 46 13.87 8.20 2.70
C ALA A 46 12.99 7.23 3.48
N VAL A 47 11.68 7.46 3.47
CA VAL A 47 10.71 6.48 3.97
C VAL A 47 10.24 5.65 2.80
N TYR A 48 10.28 4.34 2.96
CA TYR A 48 9.63 3.40 2.06
C TYR A 48 8.38 2.84 2.72
N SER A 49 7.30 2.72 1.95
CA SER A 49 6.08 2.08 2.39
C SER A 49 5.44 1.30 1.25
N SER A 50 5.06 0.05 1.50
CA SER A 50 4.25 -0.74 0.61
C SER A 50 2.78 -0.28 0.67
N PRO A 51 2.00 -0.43 -0.41
CA PRO A 51 0.56 -0.22 -0.38
C PRO A 51 -0.14 -1.06 0.71
N PRO A 52 -1.33 -0.64 1.19
CA PRO A 52 -2.24 -1.52 1.90
C PRO A 52 -2.61 -2.73 1.04
N GLN A 53 -2.69 -3.90 1.65
CA GLN A 53 -3.09 -5.14 0.98
C GLN A 53 -4.28 -5.77 1.69
N VAL A 54 -5.22 -6.32 0.93
CA VAL A 54 -6.35 -7.06 1.48
C VAL A 54 -5.87 -8.40 2.03
N VAL A 55 -6.10 -8.62 3.32
CA VAL A 55 -5.84 -9.89 4.01
C VAL A 55 -7.04 -10.82 3.92
N SER A 56 -8.26 -10.27 4.03
CA SER A 56 -9.49 -11.06 3.92
C SER A 56 -10.68 -10.23 3.50
N ILE A 57 -11.60 -10.85 2.76
CA ILE A 57 -12.95 -10.36 2.52
C ILE A 57 -13.90 -11.45 2.99
N ALA A 58 -14.61 -11.21 4.09
CA ALA A 58 -15.47 -12.21 4.72
C ALA A 58 -16.91 -11.74 4.77
N LEU A 59 -17.84 -12.63 4.43
CA LEU A 59 -19.26 -12.38 4.69
C LEU A 59 -19.49 -12.42 6.20
N SER A 60 -20.15 -11.40 6.72
CA SER A 60 -20.47 -11.27 8.13
C SER A 60 -21.64 -12.18 8.50
N GLY A 61 -21.42 -13.05 9.49
CA GLY A 61 -22.45 -13.95 10.02
C GLY A 61 -22.95 -14.98 9.00
N SER A 62 -24.25 -15.28 9.05
CA SER A 62 -24.91 -16.25 8.16
C SER A 62 -26.26 -15.69 7.72
N PRO A 63 -26.27 -14.79 6.73
CA PRO A 63 -27.51 -14.20 6.21
C PRO A 63 -28.51 -15.27 5.78
N ALA A 64 -29.80 -14.98 5.93
CA ALA A 64 -30.86 -15.85 5.42
C ALA A 64 -30.74 -16.03 3.89
N ALA A 65 -31.22 -17.16 3.37
CA ALA A 65 -31.15 -17.47 1.94
C ALA A 65 -31.82 -16.42 1.03
N ASN A 66 -32.74 -15.62 1.58
CA ASN A 66 -33.45 -14.53 0.91
C ASN A 66 -33.11 -13.14 1.48
N ALA A 67 -31.96 -12.98 2.13
CA ALA A 67 -31.53 -11.68 2.64
C ALA A 67 -31.37 -10.67 1.50
N GLY A 68 -32.06 -9.52 1.60
CA GLY A 68 -31.96 -8.44 0.61
C GLY A 68 -30.67 -7.62 0.72
N THR A 69 -29.92 -7.79 1.81
CA THR A 69 -28.64 -7.12 2.09
C THR A 69 -27.62 -8.15 2.54
N LEU A 70 -26.40 -8.04 2.02
CA LEU A 70 -25.24 -8.75 2.55
C LEU A 70 -24.26 -7.75 3.16
N HIS A 71 -23.60 -8.14 4.23
CA HIS A 71 -22.60 -7.35 4.92
C HIS A 71 -21.27 -8.10 4.85
N TYR A 72 -20.26 -7.48 4.27
CA TYR A 72 -18.89 -7.99 4.22
C TYR A 72 -17.99 -7.17 5.14
N VAL A 73 -17.03 -7.84 5.75
CA VAL A 73 -15.90 -7.20 6.45
C VAL A 73 -14.65 -7.41 5.61
N VAL A 74 -14.04 -6.31 5.17
CA VAL A 74 -12.78 -6.29 4.43
C VAL A 74 -11.68 -5.92 5.41
N THR A 75 -10.64 -6.74 5.51
CA THR A 75 -9.51 -6.52 6.40
C THR A 75 -8.24 -6.30 5.59
N PHE A 76 -7.51 -5.24 5.93
CA PHE A 76 -6.21 -4.90 5.35
C PHE A 76 -5.08 -5.20 6.33
N ASN A 77 -3.86 -5.34 5.82
CA ASN A 77 -2.66 -5.57 6.64
C ASN A 77 -2.18 -4.33 7.43
N LYS A 78 -2.69 -3.15 7.08
CA LYS A 78 -2.43 -1.85 7.74
C LYS A 78 -3.65 -0.93 7.54
N ILE A 79 -3.61 0.26 8.14
CA ILE A 79 -4.67 1.26 7.94
C ILE A 79 -4.68 1.67 6.46
N ALA A 80 -5.84 1.54 5.83
CA ALA A 80 -6.12 2.00 4.48
C ALA A 80 -7.01 3.26 4.55
N HIS A 81 -6.89 4.12 3.56
CA HIS A 81 -7.64 5.37 3.38
C HIS A 81 -8.24 5.45 1.98
N ASN A 82 -9.16 6.40 1.78
CA ASN A 82 -9.89 6.64 0.52
C ASN A 82 -10.75 5.45 0.07
N ILE A 83 -11.20 4.61 1.01
CA ILE A 83 -12.01 3.44 0.67
C ILE A 83 -13.42 3.90 0.29
N SER A 84 -13.90 3.52 -0.88
CA SER A 84 -15.20 3.90 -1.42
C SER A 84 -15.87 2.76 -2.21
N ILE A 85 -17.12 2.98 -2.61
CA ILE A 85 -17.94 1.97 -3.29
C ILE A 85 -17.36 1.52 -4.64
N ASP A 86 -16.63 2.39 -5.33
CA ASP A 86 -16.01 2.13 -6.62
C ASP A 86 -14.73 1.30 -6.52
N ASP A 87 -14.19 1.10 -5.32
CA ASP A 87 -13.10 0.15 -5.08
C ASP A 87 -13.56 -1.30 -5.19
N PHE A 88 -14.86 -1.58 -5.04
CA PHE A 88 -15.37 -2.94 -4.90
C PHE A 88 -16.28 -3.37 -6.04
N ILE A 89 -16.21 -4.65 -6.39
CA ILE A 89 -17.11 -5.29 -7.35
C ILE A 89 -17.76 -6.53 -6.72
N VAL A 90 -19.02 -6.75 -7.06
CA VAL A 90 -19.74 -7.98 -6.69
C VAL A 90 -19.67 -8.95 -7.86
N THR A 91 -19.20 -10.15 -7.58
CA THR A 91 -19.09 -11.25 -8.54
C THR A 91 -20.12 -12.32 -8.20
N THR A 92 -20.97 -12.68 -9.16
CA THR A 92 -21.83 -13.87 -9.05
C THR A 92 -20.98 -15.11 -9.29
N VAL A 93 -20.80 -15.92 -8.25
CA VAL A 93 -20.01 -17.16 -8.30
C VAL A 93 -20.86 -18.33 -8.79
N SER A 94 -22.14 -18.35 -8.46
CA SER A 94 -23.08 -19.39 -8.87
C SER A 94 -24.51 -18.87 -8.99
N GLY A 95 -25.33 -19.58 -9.77
CA GLY A 95 -26.75 -19.26 -9.95
C GLY A 95 -26.99 -17.97 -10.72
N ASN A 96 -28.04 -17.24 -10.34
CA ASN A 96 -28.46 -15.98 -10.94
C ASN A 96 -28.55 -14.83 -9.91
N ALA A 97 -27.86 -14.99 -8.78
CA ALA A 97 -27.84 -13.97 -7.75
C ALA A 97 -27.24 -12.67 -8.30
N THR A 98 -27.81 -11.54 -7.92
CA THR A 98 -27.33 -10.20 -8.25
C THR A 98 -27.21 -9.38 -6.98
N GLY A 99 -26.26 -8.43 -6.98
CA GLY A 99 -26.05 -7.51 -5.87
C GLY A 99 -25.21 -6.32 -6.33
N THR A 100 -25.39 -5.19 -5.67
CA THR A 100 -24.64 -3.95 -5.92
C THR A 100 -23.99 -3.48 -4.64
N VAL A 101 -22.74 -3.00 -4.70
CA VAL A 101 -22.10 -2.34 -3.55
C VAL A 101 -22.88 -1.06 -3.25
N ALA A 102 -23.56 -1.04 -2.11
CA ALA A 102 -24.47 0.02 -1.73
C ALA A 102 -23.80 1.08 -0.87
N SER A 103 -22.94 0.67 0.06
CA SER A 103 -22.24 1.60 0.94
C SER A 103 -20.96 1.02 1.54
N VAL A 104 -20.03 1.94 1.82
CA VAL A 104 -18.87 1.77 2.69
C VAL A 104 -18.97 2.90 3.73
N PRO A 105 -19.40 2.64 4.97
CA PRO A 105 -19.70 3.71 5.93
C PRO A 105 -18.49 4.51 6.40
N PHE A 106 -17.30 3.91 6.34
CA PHE A 106 -16.04 4.52 6.75
C PHE A 106 -15.03 4.42 5.62
N SER A 107 -14.39 5.55 5.30
CA SER A 107 -13.39 5.66 4.24
C SER A 107 -11.99 5.19 4.66
N ASP A 108 -11.84 4.81 5.93
CA ASP A 108 -10.55 4.54 6.55
C ASP A 108 -10.66 3.42 7.60
N GLY A 109 -9.56 2.70 7.75
CA GLY A 109 -9.42 1.63 8.73
C GLY A 109 -8.64 0.43 8.24
N SER A 110 -8.21 -0.42 9.18
CA SER A 110 -7.64 -1.74 8.86
C SER A 110 -8.71 -2.82 8.71
N ALA A 111 -9.94 -2.55 9.14
CA ALA A 111 -11.11 -3.37 8.88
C ALA A 111 -12.30 -2.46 8.57
N VAL A 112 -12.97 -2.69 7.44
CA VAL A 112 -14.08 -1.85 6.97
C VAL A 112 -15.29 -2.68 6.59
N ASP A 113 -16.46 -2.12 6.83
CA ASP A 113 -17.74 -2.71 6.47
C ASP A 113 -18.12 -2.32 5.04
N VAL A 114 -18.52 -3.31 4.24
CA VAL A 114 -19.04 -3.11 2.89
C VAL A 114 -20.41 -3.76 2.78
N TYR A 115 -21.42 -2.98 2.43
CA TYR A 115 -22.79 -3.45 2.31
C TYR A 115 -23.16 -3.63 0.85
N VAL A 116 -23.76 -4.77 0.53
CA VAL A 116 -24.28 -5.09 -0.80
C VAL A 116 -25.80 -5.11 -0.75
N TYR A 117 -26.43 -4.24 -1.54
CA TYR A 117 -27.88 -4.07 -1.64
C TYR A 117 -28.26 -3.38 -2.97
N PRO A 118 -29.42 -3.70 -3.59
CA PRO A 118 -30.30 -4.81 -3.25
C PRO A 118 -29.71 -6.15 -3.72
N VAL A 119 -29.98 -7.21 -2.97
CA VAL A 119 -29.64 -8.59 -3.33
C VAL A 119 -30.89 -9.32 -3.78
N ALA A 120 -30.78 -10.01 -4.92
CA ALA A 120 -31.87 -10.78 -5.52
C ALA A 120 -31.32 -12.05 -6.19
N GLY A 121 -32.23 -12.95 -6.61
CA GLY A 121 -31.89 -14.22 -7.24
C GLY A 121 -31.40 -15.27 -6.23
N ALA A 122 -30.94 -16.40 -6.75
CA ALA A 122 -30.42 -17.51 -5.96
C ALA A 122 -28.99 -17.85 -6.40
N GLY A 123 -28.14 -18.16 -5.43
CA GLY A 123 -26.74 -18.51 -5.68
C GLY A 123 -25.79 -17.81 -4.72
N THR A 124 -24.52 -17.80 -5.06
CA THR A 124 -23.45 -17.24 -4.22
C THR A 124 -22.91 -15.96 -4.84
N LEU A 125 -22.86 -14.90 -4.04
CA LEU A 125 -22.14 -13.67 -4.36
C LEU A 125 -20.80 -13.67 -3.63
N ARG A 126 -19.79 -13.06 -4.26
CA ARG A 126 -18.50 -12.73 -3.65
C ARG A 126 -18.26 -11.24 -3.82
N LEU A 127 -17.69 -10.60 -2.81
CA LEU A 127 -17.17 -9.25 -2.92
C LEU A 127 -15.67 -9.33 -3.24
N ASP A 128 -15.23 -8.56 -4.23
CA ASP A 128 -13.83 -8.46 -4.65
C ASP A 128 -13.37 -7.00 -4.61
N LEU A 129 -12.12 -6.77 -4.25
CA LEU A 129 -11.46 -5.48 -4.46
C LEU A 129 -11.05 -5.37 -5.94
N ARG A 130 -11.29 -4.21 -6.56
CA ARG A 130 -10.79 -3.90 -7.90
C ARG A 130 -9.27 -3.68 -7.85
N PRO A 131 -8.54 -4.02 -8.92
CA PRO A 131 -7.13 -3.64 -9.00
C PRO A 131 -6.99 -2.13 -9.27
N ASN A 132 -5.85 -1.56 -8.88
CA ASN A 132 -5.43 -0.20 -9.24
C ASN A 132 -6.42 0.91 -8.80
N THR A 133 -6.96 0.80 -7.59
CA THR A 133 -7.82 1.81 -6.99
C THR A 133 -7.02 2.96 -6.36
N ASN A 134 -7.70 3.96 -5.81
CA ASN A 134 -7.08 5.10 -5.14
C ASN A 134 -6.78 4.89 -3.64
N ILE A 135 -7.00 3.68 -3.11
CA ILE A 135 -6.71 3.35 -1.70
C ILE A 135 -5.22 3.53 -1.39
N VAL A 136 -4.92 4.24 -0.31
CA VAL A 136 -3.56 4.52 0.15
C VAL A 136 -3.37 4.24 1.63
N ASP A 137 -2.12 4.15 2.07
CA ASP A 137 -1.74 4.19 3.49
C ASP A 137 -1.50 5.63 3.99
N ASP A 138 -1.07 5.76 5.25
CA ASP A 138 -0.72 7.04 5.90
C ASP A 138 0.40 7.82 5.17
N THR A 139 1.21 7.14 4.36
CA THR A 139 2.32 7.74 3.59
C THR A 139 1.93 8.11 2.16
N GLY A 140 0.70 7.76 1.74
CA GLY A 140 0.22 7.94 0.37
C GLY A 140 0.58 6.80 -0.59
N SER A 141 1.12 5.69 -0.11
CA SER A 141 1.46 4.52 -0.93
C SER A 141 0.21 3.72 -1.30
N GLY A 142 0.06 3.33 -2.57
CA GLY A 142 -1.03 2.46 -3.05
C GLY A 142 -1.86 2.99 -4.21
N ASN A 143 -1.83 4.30 -4.45
CA ASN A 143 -2.61 4.96 -5.51
C ASN A 143 -2.33 4.35 -6.90
N GLY A 144 -3.22 3.45 -7.35
CA GLY A 144 -3.10 2.72 -8.61
C GLY A 144 -2.25 1.44 -8.56
N THR A 145 -1.80 0.99 -7.39
CA THR A 145 -0.91 -0.19 -7.21
C THR A 145 -1.38 -1.17 -6.13
N ASN A 146 -2.56 -0.93 -5.58
CA ASN A 146 -3.29 -1.77 -4.64
C ASN A 146 -4.05 -2.92 -5.35
N GLY A 147 -4.23 -4.00 -4.61
CA GLY A 147 -4.76 -5.29 -5.05
C GLY A 147 -4.33 -6.37 -4.06
#